data_AF-A0A2R5HFE9-F1
#
_entry.id   AF-A0A2R5HFE9-F1
#
_cell.length_a   1.000
_cell.length_b   1.000
_cell.length_c   1.000
_cell.angle_alpha   90.00
_cell.angle_beta   90.00
_cell.angle_gamma   90.00
#
_symmetry.space_group_name_H-M   'P 1'
#
loop_
_entity.id
_entity.type
_entity.pdbx_description
1 polymer ?
#
loop_
_entity_poly.entity_id
_entity_poly.type
_entity_poly.pdbx_seq_one_letter_code
_entity_poly.pdbx_strand_id
1 'polypeptide(L)'
;MLEIFLIIIAVFILLILAYIIYVYAQYHRIPDNQPLEIENQEKSSEPVEVGKVYNIMTYNIGYASYPAEYDFFMDGGSNSRAFSRAAVLGALKEDLDLIKEANPDFIGLQEVDWEGDRSWQVDQPTYFKQELPDYASSLAQNYDSAYLFYPIKKPIGKAKSGLLTLSKYRLESATRFQLPIEQNFAKFFDLDRAFSVNIFPVKASDKKLVIINTHLSAFIKNQVIQREQLLTLFSMLEKYQKAGDYVICGGDFNHVLAGEAHPELTWLKPFPLADLPEGLRALAPTNGPTVRSNGTPYDKENPKNTFGIIDGFILSDNIKEKEIRTISNDFKSSDHHPVLMSFELL
;
A
#
# COMPACT_ATOMS: atom_id res chain seq x y z
N MET A 1 -21.71 25.72 42.69
CA MET A 1 -20.69 25.85 41.61
C MET A 1 -19.70 24.70 41.61
N LEU A 2 -19.09 24.34 42.75
CA LEU A 2 -18.16 23.19 42.84
C LEU A 2 -18.81 21.86 42.45
N GLU A 3 -20.02 21.57 42.92
CA GLU A 3 -20.75 20.34 42.58
C GLU A 3 -21.01 20.20 41.08
N ILE A 4 -21.48 21.27 40.43
CA ILE A 4 -21.71 21.31 38.98
C ILE A 4 -20.38 21.08 38.23
N PHE A 5 -19.30 21.71 38.68
CA PHE A 5 -17.97 21.52 38.09
C PHE A 5 -17.48 20.06 38.22
N LEU A 6 -17.67 19.43 39.39
CA LEU A 6 -17.32 18.03 39.61
C LEU A 6 -18.16 17.08 38.75
N ILE A 7 -19.45 17.36 38.56
CA ILE A 7 -20.33 16.59 37.66
C ILE A 7 -19.84 16.70 36.22
N ILE A 8 -19.48 17.89 35.75
CA ILE A 8 -18.95 18.09 34.39
C ILE A 8 -17.66 17.28 34.19
N ILE A 9 -16.75 17.31 35.17
CA ILE A 9 -15.52 16.50 35.12
C ILE A 9 -15.85 15.01 35.09
N ALA A 10 -16.77 14.55 35.94
CA ALA A 10 -17.14 13.14 36.01
C ALA A 10 -17.75 12.65 34.68
N VAL A 11 -18.62 13.46 34.06
CA VAL A 11 -19.18 13.16 32.73
C VAL A 11 -18.07 13.12 31.67
N PHE A 12 -17.14 14.07 31.69
CA PHE A 12 -16.02 14.09 30.74
C PHE A 12 -15.11 12.86 30.88
N ILE A 13 -14.79 12.45 32.10
CA ILE A 13 -14.02 11.22 32.37
C ILE A 13 -14.79 10.01 31.87
N LEU A 14 -16.10 9.93 32.12
CA LEU A 14 -16.93 8.82 31.65
C LEU A 14 -16.95 8.73 30.11
N LEU A 15 -17.00 9.86 29.40
CA LEU A 15 -16.93 9.90 27.94
C LEU A 15 -15.59 9.40 27.41
N ILE A 16 -14.47 9.80 28.04
CA ILE A 16 -13.13 9.32 27.69
C ILE A 16 -13.03 7.81 27.91
N LEU A 17 -13.48 7.32 29.07
CA LEU A 17 -13.48 5.89 29.38
C LEU A 17 -14.34 5.10 28.40
N ALA A 18 -15.53 5.59 28.07
CA ALA A 18 -16.41 4.96 27.08
C ALA A 18 -15.75 4.89 25.69
N TYR A 19 -15.06 5.96 25.26
CA TYR A 19 -14.33 5.96 24.00
C TYR A 19 -13.15 4.97 24.00
N ILE A 20 -12.37 4.91 25.09
CA ILE A 20 -11.28 3.94 25.23
C ILE A 20 -11.85 2.51 25.15
N ILE A 21 -12.92 2.22 25.88
CA ILE A 21 -13.59 0.91 25.83
C ILE A 21 -14.05 0.60 24.41
N TYR A 22 -14.66 1.56 23.71
CA TYR A 22 -15.08 1.40 22.32
C TYR A 22 -13.91 1.03 21.39
N VAL A 23 -12.80 1.77 21.45
CA VAL A 23 -11.62 1.51 20.60
C VAL A 23 -11.02 0.12 20.90
N TYR A 24 -10.91 -0.24 22.17
CA TYR A 24 -10.39 -1.56 22.56
C TYR A 24 -11.34 -2.70 22.19
N ALA A 25 -12.66 -2.51 22.29
CA ALA A 25 -13.64 -3.51 21.91
C ALA A 25 -13.73 -3.75 20.40
N GLN A 26 -13.36 -2.74 19.59
CA GLN A 26 -13.29 -2.85 18.14
C GLN A 26 -11.94 -3.40 17.64
N TYR A 27 -10.90 -3.39 18.48
CA TYR A 27 -9.61 -3.92 18.10
C TYR A 27 -9.66 -5.43 17.95
N HIS A 28 -9.36 -5.86 16.74
CA HIS A 28 -9.14 -7.25 16.38
C HIS A 28 -8.02 -7.28 15.35
N ARG A 29 -7.52 -8.49 15.07
CA ARG A 29 -6.62 -8.71 13.94
C ARG A 29 -7.17 -9.80 13.06
N ILE A 30 -7.15 -9.58 11.75
CA ILE A 30 -7.46 -10.62 10.78
C ILE A 30 -6.37 -11.71 10.91
N PRO A 31 -6.72 -13.00 11.10
CA PRO A 31 -5.74 -14.07 11.27
C PRO A 31 -4.67 -14.12 10.17
N ASP A 32 -3.56 -14.79 10.44
CA ASP A 32 -2.49 -14.98 9.45
C ASP A 32 -2.84 -16.08 8.43
N ASN A 33 -2.15 -16.10 7.29
CA ASN A 33 -2.27 -17.10 6.22
C ASN A 33 -3.73 -17.33 5.79
N GLN A 34 -4.41 -16.26 5.40
CA GLN A 34 -5.82 -16.29 5.02
C GLN A 34 -5.96 -16.39 3.51
N PRO A 35 -6.69 -17.40 2.98
CA PRO A 35 -7.00 -17.43 1.56
C PRO A 35 -7.84 -16.21 1.19
N LEU A 36 -7.57 -15.65 0.03
CA LEU A 36 -8.31 -14.52 -0.54
C LEU A 36 -9.24 -15.02 -1.63
N GLU A 37 -10.41 -14.38 -1.72
CA GLU A 37 -11.32 -14.60 -2.83
C GLU A 37 -10.70 -14.04 -4.12
N ILE A 38 -10.89 -14.79 -5.21
CA ILE A 38 -10.50 -14.38 -6.55
C ILE A 38 -11.76 -14.05 -7.32
N GLU A 39 -11.88 -12.82 -7.77
CA GLU A 39 -13.02 -12.31 -8.55
C GLU A 39 -12.61 -12.07 -10.01
N ASN A 40 -13.59 -12.03 -10.92
CA ASN A 40 -13.41 -11.73 -12.35
C ASN A 40 -12.43 -12.65 -13.12
N GLN A 41 -12.19 -13.85 -12.61
CA GLN A 41 -11.26 -14.84 -13.19
C GLN A 41 -11.66 -15.33 -14.60
N GLU A 42 -12.94 -15.22 -14.96
CA GLU A 42 -13.51 -15.69 -16.24
C GLU A 42 -12.86 -15.04 -17.47
N LYS A 43 -12.35 -13.81 -17.32
CA LYS A 43 -11.72 -13.03 -18.40
C LYS A 43 -10.20 -13.20 -18.48
N SER A 44 -9.59 -13.71 -17.43
CA SER A 44 -8.14 -13.85 -17.27
C SER A 44 -7.72 -15.32 -17.20
N SER A 45 -8.13 -16.16 -18.16
CA SER A 45 -7.95 -17.62 -18.06
C SER A 45 -6.55 -18.13 -18.42
N GLU A 46 -5.76 -17.32 -19.10
CA GLU A 46 -4.48 -17.76 -19.67
C GLU A 46 -3.36 -17.80 -18.61
N PRO A 47 -2.54 -18.86 -18.59
CA PRO A 47 -1.32 -18.90 -17.79
C PRO A 47 -0.29 -17.89 -18.33
N VAL A 48 0.70 -17.54 -17.50
CA VAL A 48 1.86 -16.77 -17.97
C VAL A 48 2.83 -17.69 -18.72
N GLU A 49 3.61 -17.12 -19.62
CA GLU A 49 4.56 -17.80 -20.50
C GLU A 49 6.00 -17.28 -20.28
N VAL A 50 6.96 -18.20 -20.31
CA VAL A 50 8.41 -17.90 -20.34
C VAL A 50 8.76 -17.22 -21.66
N GLY A 51 9.69 -16.25 -21.62
CA GLY A 51 10.14 -15.54 -22.82
C GLY A 51 9.23 -14.41 -23.32
N LYS A 52 8.01 -14.30 -22.78
CA LYS A 52 7.08 -13.20 -23.09
C LYS A 52 7.37 -11.99 -22.20
N VAL A 53 7.27 -10.81 -22.79
CA VAL A 53 7.41 -9.54 -22.06
C VAL A 53 6.05 -9.17 -21.44
N TYR A 54 6.08 -8.86 -20.15
CA TYR A 54 4.93 -8.37 -19.38
C TYR A 54 5.21 -7.00 -18.79
N ASN A 55 4.15 -6.29 -18.42
CA ASN A 55 4.21 -5.05 -17.67
C ASN A 55 3.55 -5.21 -16.31
N ILE A 56 4.22 -4.80 -15.24
CA ILE A 56 3.65 -4.74 -13.89
C ILE A 56 3.71 -3.31 -13.35
N MET A 57 2.63 -2.87 -12.73
CA MET A 57 2.51 -1.59 -12.05
C MET A 57 2.39 -1.81 -10.54
N THR A 58 3.13 -1.02 -9.74
CA THR A 58 2.81 -0.80 -8.33
C THR A 58 2.40 0.65 -8.13
N TYR A 59 1.33 0.89 -7.36
CA TYR A 59 0.82 2.24 -7.13
C TYR A 59 0.10 2.40 -5.79
N ASN A 60 0.67 3.21 -4.91
CA ASN A 60 -0.02 3.71 -3.74
C ASN A 60 -0.95 4.87 -4.16
N ILE A 61 -2.27 4.64 -4.09
CA ILE A 61 -3.26 5.64 -4.57
C ILE A 61 -3.59 6.70 -3.52
N GLY A 62 -2.96 6.70 -2.34
CA GLY A 62 -3.17 7.73 -1.33
C GLY A 62 -4.63 7.78 -0.84
N TYR A 63 -5.34 6.65 -0.84
CA TYR A 63 -6.79 6.55 -0.63
C TYR A 63 -7.62 7.43 -1.58
N ALA A 64 -7.08 7.79 -2.75
CA ALA A 64 -7.60 8.82 -3.63
C ALA A 64 -7.96 10.12 -2.89
N SER A 65 -7.13 10.47 -1.90
CA SER A 65 -7.40 11.54 -0.94
C SER A 65 -6.30 12.59 -0.87
N TYR A 66 -5.16 12.37 -1.53
CA TYR A 66 -3.94 13.19 -1.42
C TYR A 66 -3.52 13.84 -2.74
N PRO A 67 -4.39 14.64 -3.41
CA PRO A 67 -4.00 15.38 -4.61
C PRO A 67 -2.91 16.42 -4.30
N ALA A 68 -2.39 17.07 -5.34
CA ALA A 68 -1.27 18.00 -5.26
C ALA A 68 -1.49 19.11 -4.21
N GLU A 69 -2.69 19.67 -4.11
CA GLU A 69 -3.02 20.72 -3.17
C GLU A 69 -3.23 20.25 -1.71
N TYR A 70 -3.21 18.94 -1.47
CA TYR A 70 -3.45 18.36 -0.15
C TYR A 70 -2.24 18.45 0.77
N ASP A 71 -2.54 18.63 2.06
CA ASP A 71 -1.59 18.51 3.16
C ASP A 71 -2.14 17.60 4.28
N PHE A 72 -1.32 16.69 4.78
CA PHE A 72 -1.70 15.72 5.80
C PHE A 72 -1.23 16.14 7.19
N PHE A 73 -2.15 16.11 8.16
CA PHE A 73 -1.88 16.62 9.50
C PHE A 73 -0.79 15.85 10.27
N MET A 74 -0.62 14.54 10.01
CA MET A 74 0.45 13.77 10.69
C MET A 74 1.84 14.12 10.14
N ASP A 75 1.90 14.67 8.93
CA ASP A 75 3.11 15.21 8.29
C ASP A 75 3.30 16.72 8.55
N GLY A 76 2.46 17.33 9.40
CA GLY A 76 2.53 18.75 9.77
C GLY A 76 1.56 19.67 9.02
N GLY A 77 0.71 19.12 8.14
CA GLY A 77 -0.38 19.81 7.47
C GLY A 77 -1.62 20.01 8.35
N SER A 78 -2.79 20.15 7.71
CA SER A 78 -4.03 20.52 8.39
C SER A 78 -5.22 19.60 8.11
N ASN A 79 -5.15 18.77 7.06
CA ASN A 79 -6.24 17.90 6.66
C ASN A 79 -6.02 16.45 7.12
N SER A 80 -7.13 15.76 7.35
CA SER A 80 -7.19 14.37 7.85
C SER A 80 -8.14 13.49 7.05
N ARG A 81 -8.87 14.08 6.10
CA ARG A 81 -9.83 13.47 5.19
C ARG A 81 -9.76 14.21 3.86
N ALA A 82 -10.06 13.52 2.76
CA ALA A 82 -10.23 14.14 1.46
C ALA A 82 -11.23 15.31 1.51
N PHE A 83 -11.10 16.26 0.59
CA PHE A 83 -11.92 17.47 0.61
C PHE A 83 -13.41 17.21 0.43
N SER A 84 -13.77 16.23 -0.40
CA SER A 84 -15.16 15.82 -0.64
C SER A 84 -15.20 14.46 -1.33
N ARG A 85 -16.38 13.82 -1.34
CA ARG A 85 -16.62 12.62 -2.15
C ARG A 85 -16.35 12.84 -3.64
N ALA A 86 -16.64 14.02 -4.16
CA ALA A 86 -16.38 14.35 -5.57
C ALA A 86 -14.87 14.45 -5.87
N ALA A 87 -14.08 14.96 -4.92
CA ALA A 87 -12.62 14.99 -5.05
C ALA A 87 -12.05 13.56 -5.08
N VAL A 88 -12.55 12.66 -4.23
CA VAL A 88 -12.13 11.24 -4.22
C VAL A 88 -12.42 10.57 -5.56
N LEU A 89 -13.62 10.76 -6.12
CA LEU A 89 -13.95 10.21 -7.43
C LEU A 89 -13.12 10.82 -8.56
N GLY A 90 -12.76 12.11 -8.46
CA GLY A 90 -11.88 12.78 -9.41
C GLY A 90 -10.47 12.19 -9.40
N ALA A 91 -9.90 11.98 -8.21
CA ALA A 91 -8.59 11.35 -8.04
C ALA A 91 -8.59 9.89 -8.53
N LEU A 92 -9.62 9.10 -8.19
CA LEU A 92 -9.77 7.74 -8.71
C LEU A 92 -9.87 7.67 -10.25
N LYS A 93 -10.49 8.69 -10.87
CA LYS A 93 -10.54 8.78 -12.32
C LYS A 93 -9.16 9.03 -12.92
N GLU A 94 -8.39 9.96 -12.34
CA GLU A 94 -7.00 10.22 -12.75
C GLU A 94 -6.15 8.95 -12.59
N ASP A 95 -6.24 8.25 -11.45
CA ASP A 95 -5.53 6.99 -11.22
C ASP A 95 -5.88 5.93 -12.26
N LEU A 96 -7.17 5.80 -12.57
CA LEU A 96 -7.67 4.87 -13.57
C LEU A 96 -7.19 5.23 -14.98
N ASP A 97 -7.17 6.52 -15.34
CA ASP A 97 -6.69 6.98 -16.64
C ASP A 97 -5.19 6.62 -16.80
N LEU A 98 -4.37 6.84 -15.76
CA LEU A 98 -2.95 6.42 -15.76
C LEU A 98 -2.80 4.91 -15.93
N ILE A 99 -3.62 4.11 -15.23
CA ILE A 99 -3.61 2.65 -15.35
C ILE A 99 -4.01 2.23 -16.77
N LYS A 100 -5.08 2.80 -17.33
CA LYS A 100 -5.57 2.46 -18.67
C LYS A 100 -4.58 2.87 -19.76
N GLU A 101 -3.91 4.02 -19.61
CA GLU A 101 -2.87 4.48 -20.55
C GLU A 101 -1.63 3.57 -20.51
N ALA A 102 -1.16 3.22 -19.32
CA ALA A 102 -0.03 2.31 -19.16
C ALA A 102 -0.35 0.86 -19.55
N ASN A 103 -1.63 0.47 -19.47
CA ASN A 103 -2.17 -0.84 -19.83
C ASN A 103 -1.38 -2.05 -19.27
N PRO A 104 -1.01 -2.08 -17.98
CA PRO A 104 -0.18 -3.13 -17.40
C PRO A 104 -0.87 -4.50 -17.44
N ASP A 105 -0.07 -5.57 -17.44
CA ASP A 105 -0.55 -6.95 -17.32
C ASP A 105 -0.93 -7.30 -15.88
N PHE A 106 -0.18 -6.76 -14.92
CA PHE A 106 -0.37 -6.93 -13.48
C PHE A 106 -0.37 -5.58 -12.78
N ILE A 107 -1.22 -5.41 -11.76
CA ILE A 107 -1.31 -4.19 -10.98
C ILE A 107 -1.34 -4.55 -9.50
N GLY A 108 -0.48 -3.95 -8.70
CA GLY A 108 -0.56 -3.94 -7.24
C GLY A 108 -0.89 -2.54 -6.75
N LEU A 109 -2.10 -2.33 -6.25
CA LEU A 109 -2.51 -1.07 -5.63
C LEU A 109 -2.39 -1.16 -4.11
N GLN A 110 -1.90 -0.09 -3.49
CA GLN A 110 -1.85 0.10 -2.04
C GLN A 110 -2.80 1.24 -1.63
N GLU A 111 -3.16 1.29 -0.35
CA GLU A 111 -4.04 2.35 0.20
C GLU A 111 -5.42 2.40 -0.46
N VAL A 112 -6.05 1.25 -0.68
CA VAL A 112 -7.36 1.14 -1.33
C VAL A 112 -8.48 1.00 -0.28
N ASP A 113 -9.28 2.06 -0.07
CA ASP A 113 -10.34 2.15 0.95
C ASP A 113 -11.72 1.66 0.44
N TRP A 114 -12.57 1.10 1.32
CA TRP A 114 -14.00 0.84 1.00
C TRP A 114 -15.02 1.17 2.10
N GLU A 115 -14.57 1.41 3.33
CA GLU A 115 -15.42 1.90 4.44
C GLU A 115 -14.74 3.06 5.18
N GLY A 116 -14.00 3.90 4.44
CA GLY A 116 -13.18 4.99 4.97
C GLY A 116 -13.90 6.33 5.12
N ASP A 117 -13.94 6.89 6.33
CA ASP A 117 -14.39 8.27 6.54
C ASP A 117 -13.46 9.27 5.86
N ARG A 118 -12.16 8.96 5.82
CA ARG A 118 -11.13 9.78 5.14
C ARG A 118 -11.33 9.88 3.64
N SER A 119 -11.92 8.86 3.03
CA SER A 119 -12.20 8.73 1.60
C SER A 119 -13.70 8.85 1.28
N TRP A 120 -14.49 9.44 2.19
CA TRP A 120 -15.93 9.67 2.00
C TRP A 120 -16.76 8.41 1.68
N GLN A 121 -16.36 7.27 2.25
CA GLN A 121 -17.05 5.99 2.11
C GLN A 121 -17.20 5.57 0.64
N VAL A 122 -16.23 5.95 -0.21
CA VAL A 122 -16.16 5.48 -1.60
C VAL A 122 -15.56 4.08 -1.60
N ASP A 123 -16.24 3.14 -2.26
CA ASP A 123 -15.77 1.76 -2.44
C ASP A 123 -14.77 1.70 -3.61
N GLN A 124 -13.49 1.87 -3.29
CA GLN A 124 -12.42 1.93 -4.27
C GLN A 124 -12.10 0.56 -4.90
N PRO A 125 -12.10 -0.57 -4.15
CA PRO A 125 -11.97 -1.89 -4.76
C PRO A 125 -13.07 -2.16 -5.79
N THR A 126 -14.34 -1.91 -5.45
CA THR A 126 -15.43 -2.09 -6.42
C THR A 126 -15.29 -1.17 -7.62
N TYR A 127 -14.88 0.09 -7.42
CA TYR A 127 -14.61 1.01 -8.52
C TYR A 127 -13.59 0.44 -9.53
N PHE A 128 -12.41 0.01 -9.07
CA PHE A 128 -11.40 -0.55 -9.98
C PHE A 128 -11.84 -1.85 -10.63
N LYS A 129 -12.49 -2.76 -9.89
CA LYS A 129 -12.99 -4.04 -10.45
C LYS A 129 -14.04 -3.84 -11.55
N GLN A 130 -14.88 -2.80 -11.43
CA GLN A 130 -15.88 -2.48 -12.44
C GLN A 130 -15.27 -1.79 -13.67
N GLU A 131 -14.28 -0.92 -13.45
CA GLU A 131 -13.64 -0.15 -14.51
C GLU A 131 -12.54 -0.92 -15.27
N LEU A 132 -12.07 -2.03 -14.69
CA LEU A 132 -11.09 -2.97 -15.25
C LEU A 132 -11.67 -4.41 -15.27
N PRO A 133 -12.80 -4.63 -15.96
CA PRO A 133 -13.53 -5.91 -15.90
C PRO A 133 -12.77 -7.09 -16.52
N ASP A 134 -11.75 -6.81 -17.32
CA ASP A 134 -10.88 -7.82 -17.96
C ASP A 134 -9.72 -8.26 -17.05
N TYR A 135 -9.69 -7.81 -15.79
CA TYR A 135 -8.70 -8.23 -14.81
C TYR A 135 -9.35 -9.09 -13.74
N ALA A 136 -8.76 -10.26 -13.48
CA ALA A 136 -8.97 -10.99 -12.24
C ALA A 136 -8.44 -10.17 -11.07
N SER A 137 -9.03 -10.32 -9.89
CA SER A 137 -8.62 -9.53 -8.73
C SER A 137 -8.58 -10.33 -7.42
N SER A 138 -7.72 -9.89 -6.51
CA SER A 138 -7.69 -10.31 -5.11
C SER A 138 -7.51 -9.09 -4.22
N LEU A 139 -8.19 -9.06 -3.06
CA LEU A 139 -8.14 -7.95 -2.11
C LEU A 139 -7.67 -8.45 -0.75
N ALA A 140 -6.50 -8.00 -0.31
CA ALA A 140 -6.00 -8.28 1.04
C ALA A 140 -6.22 -7.07 1.94
N GLN A 141 -7.17 -7.17 2.87
CA GLN A 141 -7.35 -6.13 3.89
C GLN A 141 -6.09 -6.03 4.76
N ASN A 142 -5.51 -4.83 4.84
CA ASN A 142 -4.31 -4.56 5.63
C ASN A 142 -4.47 -3.39 6.60
N TYR A 143 -5.73 -2.97 6.81
CA TYR A 143 -6.14 -1.94 7.75
C TYR A 143 -7.61 -2.11 8.12
N ASP A 144 -7.90 -2.10 9.42
CA ASP A 144 -9.26 -2.01 9.97
C ASP A 144 -9.19 -1.14 11.23
N SER A 145 -9.74 0.06 11.19
CA SER A 145 -9.73 0.96 12.33
C SER A 145 -11.11 1.27 12.87
N ALA A 146 -11.21 1.26 14.20
CA ALA A 146 -12.28 1.96 14.89
C ALA A 146 -12.28 3.45 14.52
N TYR A 147 -13.33 4.17 14.90
CA TYR A 147 -13.38 5.62 14.67
C TYR A 147 -12.27 6.32 15.47
N LEU A 148 -11.23 6.80 14.79
CA LEU A 148 -10.12 7.52 15.41
C LEU A 148 -10.50 8.99 15.59
N PHE A 149 -10.78 9.38 16.83
CA PHE A 149 -11.18 10.74 17.23
C PHE A 149 -9.99 11.73 17.28
N TYR A 150 -9.11 11.72 16.28
CA TYR A 150 -7.95 12.61 16.21
C TYR A 150 -7.64 12.98 14.74
N PRO A 151 -7.33 14.25 14.43
CA PRO A 151 -7.34 15.42 15.32
C PRO A 151 -8.78 15.83 15.71
N ILE A 152 -8.97 16.37 16.91
CA ILE A 152 -10.30 16.57 17.55
C ILE A 152 -11.30 17.32 16.66
N LYS A 153 -10.85 18.35 15.92
CA LYS A 153 -11.74 19.18 15.08
C LYS A 153 -12.08 18.55 13.73
N LYS A 154 -11.20 17.71 13.21
CA LYS A 154 -11.35 17.01 11.93
C LYS A 154 -10.82 15.58 12.11
N PRO A 155 -11.54 14.67 12.81
CA PRO A 155 -11.00 13.35 13.09
C PRO A 155 -10.71 12.55 11.82
N ILE A 156 -9.71 11.67 11.81
CA ILE A 156 -9.50 10.71 10.70
C ILE A 156 -10.79 9.90 10.47
N GLY A 157 -11.42 9.45 11.56
CA GLY A 157 -12.60 8.60 11.52
C GLY A 157 -12.27 7.12 11.45
N LYS A 158 -13.22 6.30 11.00
CA LYS A 158 -13.02 4.85 10.80
C LYS A 158 -12.59 4.57 9.36
N ALA A 159 -11.87 3.48 9.12
CA ALA A 159 -11.60 3.02 7.77
C ALA A 159 -11.31 1.51 7.70
N LYS A 160 -11.65 0.94 6.54
CA LYS A 160 -11.08 -0.32 6.06
C LYS A 160 -10.33 -0.04 4.78
N SER A 161 -9.11 -0.58 4.69
CA SER A 161 -8.22 -0.43 3.55
C SER A 161 -7.50 -1.74 3.25
N GLY A 162 -7.02 -1.87 2.02
CA GLY A 162 -6.32 -3.07 1.59
C GLY A 162 -5.36 -2.86 0.45
N LEU A 163 -4.82 -4.00 0.04
CA LEU A 163 -3.96 -4.20 -1.11
C LEU A 163 -4.78 -4.88 -2.20
N LEU A 164 -5.02 -4.20 -3.31
CA LEU A 164 -5.75 -4.76 -4.44
C LEU A 164 -4.74 -5.23 -5.48
N THR A 165 -4.76 -6.52 -5.82
CA THR A 165 -4.00 -7.06 -6.95
C THR A 165 -4.94 -7.31 -8.11
N LEU A 166 -4.59 -6.87 -9.31
CA LEU A 166 -5.33 -7.07 -10.55
C LEU A 166 -4.43 -7.77 -11.58
N SER A 167 -4.98 -8.69 -12.38
CA SER A 167 -4.22 -9.39 -13.42
C SER A 167 -5.04 -9.75 -14.65
N LYS A 168 -4.44 -9.57 -15.83
CA LYS A 168 -4.96 -10.11 -17.11
C LYS A 168 -4.75 -11.62 -17.27
N TYR A 169 -4.00 -12.25 -16.38
CA TYR A 169 -3.63 -13.67 -16.43
C TYR A 169 -4.25 -14.44 -15.27
N ARG A 170 -4.23 -15.77 -15.39
CA ARG A 170 -4.86 -16.68 -14.45
C ARG A 170 -4.26 -16.57 -13.06
N LEU A 171 -5.04 -16.09 -12.12
CA LEU A 171 -4.72 -16.12 -10.71
C LEU A 171 -5.16 -17.49 -10.16
N GLU A 172 -4.21 -18.37 -9.86
CA GLU A 172 -4.48 -19.72 -9.34
C GLU A 172 -4.89 -19.67 -7.87
N SER A 173 -4.21 -18.85 -7.07
CA SER A 173 -4.52 -18.65 -5.66
C SER A 173 -3.99 -17.31 -5.17
N ALA A 174 -4.61 -16.77 -4.14
CA ALA A 174 -4.16 -15.57 -3.45
C ALA A 174 -4.28 -15.76 -1.94
N THR A 175 -3.29 -15.28 -1.19
CA THR A 175 -3.22 -15.46 0.27
C THR A 175 -2.71 -14.19 0.94
N ARG A 176 -3.38 -13.77 2.01
CA ARG A 176 -2.94 -12.69 2.89
C ARG A 176 -2.06 -13.24 4.01
N PHE A 177 -0.94 -12.55 4.25
CA PHE A 177 -0.05 -12.81 5.38
C PHE A 177 0.10 -11.57 6.24
N GLN A 178 0.09 -11.75 7.56
CA GLN A 178 0.29 -10.68 8.52
C GLN A 178 1.74 -10.17 8.50
N LEU A 179 1.87 -8.87 8.72
CA LEU A 179 3.11 -8.25 9.14
C LEU A 179 3.08 -8.02 10.66
N PRO A 180 4.25 -8.10 11.34
CA PRO A 180 4.39 -7.68 12.72
C PRO A 180 4.00 -6.22 12.92
N ILE A 181 3.33 -5.90 14.01
CA ILE A 181 2.91 -4.53 14.38
C ILE A 181 3.35 -4.23 15.82
N GLU A 182 3.43 -2.96 16.20
CA GLU A 182 3.66 -2.56 17.59
C GLU A 182 2.56 -3.13 18.52
N GLN A 183 2.91 -3.44 19.77
CA GLN A 183 1.97 -4.01 20.76
C GLN A 183 1.45 -2.99 21.79
N ASN A 184 2.07 -1.81 21.82
CA ASN A 184 1.71 -0.67 22.67
C ASN A 184 0.46 0.07 22.10
N PHE A 185 0.21 1.31 22.54
CA PHE A 185 -0.91 2.12 22.03
C PHE A 185 -0.79 2.49 20.54
N ALA A 186 0.43 2.50 19.96
CA ALA A 186 0.62 2.80 18.54
C ALA A 186 -0.07 1.79 17.62
N LYS A 187 -0.34 0.57 18.11
CA LYS A 187 -1.04 -0.48 17.36
C LYS A 187 -2.39 -0.04 16.79
N PHE A 188 -3.09 0.89 17.45
CA PHE A 188 -4.39 1.40 17.00
C PHE A 188 -4.31 2.34 15.79
N PHE A 189 -3.10 2.77 15.41
CA PHE A 189 -2.87 3.63 14.25
C PHE A 189 -2.22 2.89 13.07
N ASP A 190 -1.69 1.69 13.33
CA ASP A 190 -0.95 0.85 12.37
C ASP A 190 -1.57 -0.56 12.31
N LEU A 191 -2.89 -0.61 12.20
CA LEU A 191 -3.69 -1.83 12.36
C LEU A 191 -3.54 -2.76 11.16
N ASP A 192 -3.49 -4.05 11.44
CA ASP A 192 -3.63 -5.15 10.47
C ASP A 192 -2.73 -5.17 9.24
N ARG A 193 -1.55 -4.55 9.34
CA ARG A 193 -0.49 -4.62 8.33
C ARG A 193 -0.29 -6.05 7.83
N ALA A 194 -0.20 -6.17 6.52
CA ALA A 194 -0.17 -7.42 5.79
C ALA A 194 0.41 -7.20 4.38
N PHE A 195 0.77 -8.29 3.73
CA PHE A 195 1.03 -8.35 2.29
C PHE A 195 0.19 -9.49 1.67
N SER A 196 -0.04 -9.41 0.36
CA SER A 196 -0.72 -10.48 -0.39
C SER A 196 0.27 -11.23 -1.26
N VAL A 197 0.20 -12.56 -1.26
CA VAL A 197 0.92 -13.43 -2.20
C VAL A 197 -0.07 -13.94 -3.24
N ASN A 198 0.23 -13.70 -4.51
CA ASN A 198 -0.61 -14.05 -5.65
C ASN A 198 0.13 -15.02 -6.57
N ILE A 199 -0.48 -16.16 -6.86
CA ILE A 199 0.15 -17.27 -7.56
C ILE A 199 -0.41 -17.39 -8.96
N PHE A 200 0.47 -17.31 -9.96
CA PHE A 200 0.14 -17.42 -11.38
C PHE A 200 0.82 -18.67 -11.97
N PRO A 201 0.08 -19.57 -12.63
CA PRO A 201 0.66 -20.74 -13.26
C PRO A 201 1.47 -20.34 -14.49
N VAL A 202 2.64 -20.95 -14.66
CA VAL A 202 3.47 -20.78 -15.86
C VAL A 202 3.19 -21.92 -16.85
N LYS A 203 2.91 -21.57 -18.09
CA LYS A 203 2.57 -22.50 -19.17
C LYS A 203 3.71 -23.49 -19.39
N ALA A 204 3.35 -24.79 -19.41
CA ALA A 204 4.29 -25.88 -19.63
C ALA A 204 5.48 -25.91 -18.64
N SER A 205 5.29 -25.43 -17.41
CA SER A 205 6.29 -25.44 -16.34
C SER A 205 5.65 -25.88 -15.01
N ASP A 206 6.46 -26.48 -14.13
CA ASP A 206 6.09 -26.76 -12.74
C ASP A 206 6.30 -25.54 -11.83
N LYS A 207 7.02 -24.54 -12.32
CA LYS A 207 7.28 -23.27 -11.63
C LYS A 207 6.11 -22.30 -11.77
N LYS A 208 6.06 -21.36 -10.84
CA LYS A 208 5.00 -20.37 -10.73
C LYS A 208 5.58 -18.97 -10.83
N LEU A 209 4.79 -18.03 -11.32
CA LEU A 209 5.04 -16.61 -11.08
C LEU A 209 4.32 -16.23 -9.79
N VAL A 210 5.07 -15.69 -8.85
CA VAL A 210 4.61 -15.28 -7.52
C VAL A 210 4.73 -13.78 -7.43
N ILE A 211 3.59 -13.08 -7.40
CA ILE A 211 3.53 -11.64 -7.24
C ILE A 211 3.09 -11.32 -5.82
N ILE A 212 3.98 -10.68 -5.06
CA ILE A 212 3.70 -10.14 -3.75
C ILE A 212 3.37 -8.65 -3.91
N ASN A 213 2.21 -8.24 -3.37
CA ASN A 213 1.85 -6.83 -3.21
C ASN A 213 1.99 -6.49 -1.72
N THR A 214 2.76 -5.45 -1.41
CA THR A 214 3.06 -5.05 -0.02
C THR A 214 2.90 -3.54 0.17
N HIS A 215 2.65 -3.16 1.42
CA HIS A 215 2.76 -1.78 1.89
C HIS A 215 3.35 -1.83 3.31
N LEU A 216 4.63 -1.50 3.43
CA LEU A 216 5.33 -1.48 4.72
C LEU A 216 5.00 -0.21 5.49
N SER A 217 5.20 -0.20 6.80
CA SER A 217 4.64 0.86 7.64
C SER A 217 5.51 2.12 7.64
N ALA A 218 4.89 3.28 7.33
CA ALA A 218 5.56 4.57 7.24
C ALA A 218 5.97 5.21 8.59
N PHE A 219 5.11 5.13 9.61
CA PHE A 219 5.23 5.94 10.84
C PHE A 219 5.67 5.14 12.09
N ILE A 220 6.26 3.96 11.89
CA ILE A 220 6.78 3.15 13.00
C ILE A 220 8.07 3.77 13.52
N LYS A 221 8.06 4.20 14.79
CA LYS A 221 9.27 4.66 15.49
C LYS A 221 10.10 3.49 16.01
N ASN A 222 9.44 2.37 16.30
CA ASN A 222 10.13 1.17 16.76
C ASN A 222 10.86 0.46 15.60
N GLN A 223 12.16 0.73 15.48
CA GLN A 223 13.00 0.15 14.43
C GLN A 223 13.05 -1.39 14.46
N VAL A 224 12.80 -2.02 15.62
CA VAL A 224 12.72 -3.48 15.73
C VAL A 224 11.54 -4.00 14.92
N ILE A 225 10.36 -3.42 15.09
CA ILE A 225 9.16 -3.83 14.33
C ILE A 225 9.33 -3.54 12.84
N GLN A 226 9.90 -2.38 12.49
CA GLN A 226 10.19 -2.04 11.08
C GLN A 226 11.10 -3.11 10.43
N ARG A 227 12.16 -3.54 11.14
CA ARG A 227 13.05 -4.62 10.68
C ARG A 227 12.33 -5.96 10.62
N GLU A 228 11.51 -6.30 11.61
CA GLU A 228 10.73 -7.55 11.62
C GLU A 228 9.76 -7.64 10.44
N GLN A 229 9.13 -6.53 10.03
CA GLN A 229 8.29 -6.50 8.82
C GLN A 229 9.09 -6.87 7.56
N LEU A 230 10.27 -6.27 7.38
CA LEU A 230 11.16 -6.56 6.27
C LEU A 230 11.63 -8.02 6.29
N LEU A 231 12.08 -8.53 7.43
CA LEU A 231 12.50 -9.93 7.55
C LEU A 231 11.36 -10.92 7.31
N THR A 232 10.14 -10.60 7.75
CA THR A 232 8.95 -11.41 7.46
C THR A 232 8.69 -11.48 5.95
N LEU A 233 8.77 -10.33 5.27
CA LEU A 233 8.62 -10.26 3.82
C LEU A 233 9.74 -11.04 3.10
N PHE A 234 11.00 -10.83 3.49
CA PHE A 234 12.17 -11.49 2.87
C PHE A 234 12.12 -13.01 3.04
N SER A 235 11.68 -13.50 4.20
CA SER A 235 11.49 -14.94 4.40
C SER A 235 10.45 -15.53 3.42
N MET A 236 9.36 -14.79 3.14
CA MET A 236 8.38 -15.23 2.16
C MET A 236 8.95 -15.22 0.73
N LEU A 237 9.70 -14.18 0.35
CA LEU A 237 10.35 -14.11 -0.96
C LEU A 237 11.34 -15.26 -1.15
N GLU A 238 12.18 -15.50 -0.15
CA GLU A 238 13.18 -16.55 -0.16
C GLU A 238 12.55 -17.95 -0.28
N LYS A 239 11.41 -18.18 0.38
CA LYS A 239 10.67 -19.45 0.29
C LYS A 239 10.33 -19.82 -1.16
N TYR A 240 9.77 -18.87 -1.93
CA TYR A 240 9.39 -19.12 -3.32
C TYR A 240 10.62 -19.11 -4.24
N GLN A 241 11.58 -18.22 -4.00
CA GLN A 241 12.81 -18.17 -4.77
C GLN A 241 13.60 -19.50 -4.66
N LYS A 242 13.72 -20.08 -3.47
CA LYS A 242 14.36 -21.39 -3.25
C LYS A 242 13.61 -22.56 -3.89
N ALA A 243 12.31 -22.42 -4.13
CA ALA A 243 11.53 -23.41 -4.88
C ALA A 243 11.78 -23.32 -6.41
N GLY A 244 12.52 -22.29 -6.86
CA GLY A 244 12.79 -22.00 -8.26
C GLY A 244 11.65 -21.25 -8.95
N ASP A 245 10.70 -20.71 -8.19
CA ASP A 245 9.62 -19.89 -8.73
C ASP A 245 10.16 -18.52 -9.18
N TYR A 246 9.41 -17.85 -10.05
CA TYR A 246 9.67 -16.47 -10.45
C TYR A 246 9.01 -15.55 -9.43
N VAL A 247 9.79 -14.76 -8.68
CA VAL A 247 9.29 -13.94 -7.57
C VAL A 247 9.39 -12.46 -7.92
N ILE A 248 8.26 -11.76 -7.84
CA ILE A 248 8.17 -10.30 -7.93
C ILE A 248 7.49 -9.79 -6.67
N CYS A 249 8.10 -8.85 -5.97
CA CYS A 249 7.46 -8.10 -4.88
C CYS A 249 7.36 -6.64 -5.27
N GLY A 250 6.16 -6.14 -5.52
CA GLY A 250 5.90 -4.73 -5.79
C GLY A 250 5.23 -4.06 -4.59
N GLY A 251 5.57 -2.81 -4.33
CA GLY A 251 4.88 -2.05 -3.30
C GLY A 251 5.56 -0.75 -2.91
N ASP A 252 4.92 -0.08 -1.96
CA ASP A 252 5.50 0.98 -1.16
C ASP A 252 6.26 0.35 0.01
N PHE A 253 7.59 0.47 -0.01
CA PHE A 253 8.45 -0.08 1.03
C PHE A 253 8.65 0.86 2.21
N ASN A 254 8.24 2.13 2.13
CA ASN A 254 8.54 3.15 3.14
C ASN A 254 10.02 3.19 3.56
N HIS A 255 10.88 2.89 2.59
CA HIS A 255 12.34 2.88 2.67
C HIS A 255 12.88 3.25 1.29
N VAL A 256 13.95 4.05 1.26
CA VAL A 256 14.59 4.50 0.02
C VAL A 256 15.26 3.34 -0.69
N LEU A 257 14.72 3.01 -1.86
CA LEU A 257 15.27 2.01 -2.77
C LEU A 257 16.38 2.60 -3.67
N ALA A 258 16.31 3.89 -3.98
CA ALA A 258 17.30 4.62 -4.77
C ALA A 258 17.33 6.11 -4.41
N GLY A 259 18.48 6.76 -4.59
CA GLY A 259 18.64 8.19 -4.30
C GLY A 259 19.06 8.47 -2.85
N GLU A 260 18.77 9.68 -2.38
CA GLU A 260 19.16 10.15 -1.05
C GLU A 260 18.22 9.61 0.03
N ALA A 261 18.78 9.05 1.09
CA ALA A 261 18.04 8.63 2.27
C ALA A 261 18.00 9.75 3.31
N HIS A 262 16.89 9.82 4.05
CA HIS A 262 16.66 10.74 5.15
C HIS A 262 16.36 9.93 6.42
N PRO A 263 17.39 9.43 7.14
CA PRO A 263 17.19 8.53 8.29
C PRO A 263 16.38 9.13 9.45
N GLU A 264 16.29 10.46 9.51
CA GLU A 264 15.46 11.22 10.44
C GLU A 264 13.96 11.07 10.16
N LEU A 265 13.58 10.78 8.91
CA LEU A 265 12.21 10.51 8.49
C LEU A 265 11.94 9.02 8.62
N THR A 266 10.80 8.66 9.22
CA THR A 266 10.47 7.24 9.47
C THR A 266 10.28 6.43 8.18
N TRP A 267 9.90 7.11 7.09
CA TRP A 267 9.52 6.57 5.78
C TRP A 267 10.59 6.76 4.67
N LEU A 268 11.68 7.50 4.93
CA LEU A 268 12.82 7.68 4.00
C LEU A 268 14.14 7.10 4.52
N LYS A 269 14.05 6.06 5.35
CA LYS A 269 15.25 5.33 5.79
C LYS A 269 15.84 4.53 4.63
N PRO A 270 17.16 4.27 4.62
CA PRO A 270 17.75 3.42 3.59
C PRO A 270 17.14 2.01 3.61
N PHE A 271 16.81 1.49 2.44
CA PHE A 271 16.40 0.09 2.30
C PHE A 271 17.57 -0.84 2.65
N PRO A 272 17.38 -1.87 3.49
CA PRO A 272 18.49 -2.70 3.97
C PRO A 272 18.87 -3.77 2.95
N LEU A 273 19.52 -3.35 1.86
CA LEU A 273 19.95 -4.24 0.76
C LEU A 273 20.84 -5.41 1.24
N ALA A 274 21.62 -5.21 2.30
CA ALA A 274 22.49 -6.24 2.86
C ALA A 274 21.74 -7.40 3.54
N ASP A 275 20.47 -7.19 3.93
CA ASP A 275 19.62 -8.22 4.52
C ASP A 275 18.80 -8.98 3.47
N LEU A 276 18.85 -8.54 2.19
CA LEU A 276 18.12 -9.18 1.12
C LEU A 276 18.69 -10.58 0.85
N PRO A 277 17.86 -11.64 0.76
CA PRO A 277 18.35 -12.99 0.50
C PRO A 277 19.10 -13.09 -0.83
N GLU A 278 20.09 -13.99 -0.89
CA GLU A 278 20.82 -14.28 -2.13
C GLU A 278 19.87 -14.75 -3.24
N GLY A 279 20.11 -14.29 -4.46
CA GLY A 279 19.24 -14.58 -5.61
C GLY A 279 18.02 -13.64 -5.73
N LEU A 280 17.90 -12.64 -4.86
CA LEU A 280 16.96 -11.54 -4.94
C LEU A 280 17.70 -10.21 -5.09
N ARG A 281 17.06 -9.26 -5.77
CA ARG A 281 17.58 -7.89 -5.94
C ARG A 281 16.46 -6.86 -5.89
N ALA A 282 16.72 -5.72 -5.26
CA ALA A 282 15.82 -4.56 -5.32
C ALA A 282 16.01 -3.79 -6.63
N LEU A 283 14.95 -3.16 -7.10
CA LEU A 283 14.89 -2.41 -8.34
C LEU A 283 13.98 -1.20 -8.14
N ALA A 284 14.45 -0.04 -8.59
CA ALA A 284 13.76 1.23 -8.47
C ALA A 284 13.94 2.07 -9.74
N PRO A 285 12.95 2.92 -10.07
CA PRO A 285 13.06 3.85 -11.19
C PRO A 285 14.12 4.92 -10.91
N THR A 286 14.67 5.50 -11.99
CA THR A 286 15.68 6.58 -11.91
C THR A 286 15.25 7.86 -12.60
N ASN A 287 14.09 7.84 -13.28
CA ASN A 287 13.59 8.96 -14.09
C ASN A 287 12.79 10.00 -13.28
N GLY A 288 12.49 9.75 -12.00
CA GLY A 288 11.78 10.69 -11.14
C GLY A 288 11.36 10.08 -9.80
N PRO A 289 10.95 10.91 -8.83
CA PRO A 289 10.55 10.46 -7.50
C PRO A 289 9.22 9.71 -7.54
N THR A 290 9.09 8.71 -6.67
CA THR A 290 7.86 7.92 -6.52
C THR A 290 6.96 8.48 -5.44
N VAL A 291 7.49 9.30 -4.52
CA VAL A 291 6.74 9.88 -3.41
C VAL A 291 7.17 11.32 -3.15
N ARG A 292 6.25 12.13 -2.61
CA ARG A 292 6.53 13.43 -1.99
C ARG A 292 6.16 13.42 -0.51
N SER A 293 6.78 14.28 0.29
CA SER A 293 6.26 14.61 1.62
C SER A 293 4.90 15.30 1.50
N ASN A 294 4.01 15.01 2.46
CA ASN A 294 2.64 15.49 2.41
C ASN A 294 2.35 16.54 3.50
N GLY A 295 3.38 17.13 4.11
CA GLY A 295 3.23 18.15 5.16
C GLY A 295 2.82 19.53 4.63
N THR A 296 3.05 19.78 3.35
CA THR A 296 2.61 20.98 2.63
C THR A 296 2.08 20.58 1.25
N PRO A 297 1.23 21.41 0.62
CA PRO A 297 0.87 21.24 -0.77
C PRO A 297 2.10 21.08 -1.66
N TYR A 298 1.95 20.31 -2.73
CA TYR A 298 2.97 20.08 -3.73
C TYR A 298 3.29 21.37 -4.48
N ASP A 299 4.56 21.73 -4.44
CA ASP A 299 5.15 22.77 -5.27
C ASP A 299 6.61 22.36 -5.57
N LYS A 300 6.95 22.20 -6.85
CA LYS A 300 8.29 21.80 -7.30
C LYS A 300 9.38 22.75 -6.79
N GLU A 301 9.04 24.02 -6.60
CA GLU A 301 9.98 25.07 -6.19
C GLU A 301 10.02 25.26 -4.66
N ASN A 302 9.13 24.60 -3.92
CA ASN A 302 9.06 24.73 -2.47
C ASN A 302 10.08 23.79 -1.79
N PRO A 303 11.12 24.33 -1.11
CA PRO A 303 12.16 23.53 -0.48
C PRO A 303 11.66 22.70 0.71
N LYS A 304 10.41 22.87 1.15
CA LYS A 304 9.77 22.01 2.17
C LYS A 304 9.21 20.71 1.60
N ASN A 305 9.00 20.61 0.29
CA ASN A 305 8.64 19.35 -0.34
C ASN A 305 9.90 18.48 -0.45
N THR A 306 9.89 17.36 0.26
CA THR A 306 10.91 16.31 0.17
C THR A 306 10.42 15.27 -0.81
N PHE A 307 11.30 14.72 -1.63
CA PHE A 307 10.97 13.71 -2.61
C PHE A 307 11.79 12.44 -2.37
N GLY A 308 11.21 11.28 -2.62
CA GLY A 308 11.86 9.99 -2.40
C GLY A 308 11.54 8.99 -3.50
N ILE A 309 12.30 7.89 -3.51
CA ILE A 309 12.04 6.70 -4.33
C ILE A 309 11.91 5.53 -3.37
N ILE A 310 10.67 5.26 -2.94
CA ILE A 310 10.33 4.22 -1.96
C ILE A 310 9.43 3.13 -2.54
N ASP A 311 8.90 3.37 -3.75
CA ASP A 311 8.08 2.43 -4.50
C ASP A 311 8.93 1.77 -5.58
N GLY A 312 8.77 0.45 -5.74
CA GLY A 312 9.56 -0.30 -6.71
C GLY A 312 9.32 -1.79 -6.59
N PHE A 313 10.35 -2.58 -6.95
CA PHE A 313 10.24 -4.03 -7.00
C PHE A 313 11.43 -4.75 -6.36
N ILE A 314 11.18 -5.93 -5.78
CA ILE A 314 12.21 -6.95 -5.52
C ILE A 314 11.97 -8.09 -6.48
N LEU A 315 13.01 -8.54 -7.18
CA LEU A 315 12.93 -9.59 -8.19
C LEU A 315 13.89 -10.74 -7.85
N SER A 316 13.49 -11.97 -8.19
CA SER A 316 14.42 -13.09 -8.28
C SER A 316 15.26 -13.05 -9.56
N ASP A 317 16.45 -13.66 -9.53
CA ASP A 317 17.42 -13.62 -10.63
C ASP A 317 16.95 -14.29 -11.93
N ASN A 318 15.97 -15.19 -11.86
CA ASN A 318 15.31 -15.79 -13.02
C ASN A 318 14.28 -14.84 -13.69
N ILE A 319 14.21 -13.57 -13.28
CA ILE A 319 13.42 -12.53 -13.93
C ILE A 319 14.34 -11.47 -14.52
N LYS A 320 14.21 -11.29 -15.83
CA LYS A 320 14.91 -10.24 -16.56
C LYS A 320 14.04 -8.99 -16.63
N GLU A 321 14.51 -7.93 -15.99
CA GLU A 321 13.97 -6.59 -16.21
C GLU A 321 14.38 -6.07 -17.60
N LYS A 322 13.50 -5.27 -18.21
CA LYS A 322 13.71 -4.61 -19.51
C LYS A 322 13.72 -3.10 -19.37
N GLU A 323 12.76 -2.58 -18.63
CA GLU A 323 12.64 -1.16 -18.32
C GLU A 323 11.90 -1.00 -16.98
N ILE A 324 12.25 0.02 -16.21
CA ILE A 324 11.49 0.51 -15.06
C ILE A 324 11.41 2.04 -15.09
N ARG A 325 10.22 2.59 -14.87
CA ARG A 325 10.01 4.03 -14.81
C ARG A 325 8.88 4.44 -13.87
N THR A 326 9.05 5.61 -13.27
CA THR A 326 7.99 6.38 -12.61
C THR A 326 7.11 7.02 -13.70
N ILE A 327 5.79 6.90 -13.58
CA ILE A 327 4.84 7.64 -14.41
C ILE A 327 4.39 8.87 -13.62
N SER A 328 4.97 10.03 -13.93
CA SER A 328 4.64 11.28 -13.25
C SER A 328 3.33 11.86 -13.78
N ASN A 329 2.41 12.18 -12.88
CA ASN A 329 1.26 13.04 -13.17
C ASN A 329 1.32 14.36 -12.38
N ASP A 330 2.48 14.69 -11.80
CA ASP A 330 2.69 15.83 -10.90
C ASP A 330 1.82 15.72 -9.63
N PHE A 331 1.68 14.49 -9.09
CA PHE A 331 0.95 14.18 -7.85
C PHE A 331 -0.52 14.64 -7.85
N LYS A 332 -1.20 14.63 -9.01
CA LYS A 332 -2.57 15.16 -9.14
C LYS A 332 -3.62 14.39 -8.35
N SER A 333 -3.39 13.11 -8.07
CA SER A 333 -4.37 12.21 -7.45
C SER A 333 -3.88 11.55 -6.16
N SER A 334 -2.56 11.40 -6.02
CA SER A 334 -1.87 10.78 -4.89
C SER A 334 -0.56 11.54 -4.61
N ASP A 335 -0.07 11.45 -3.39
CA ASP A 335 1.30 11.85 -3.01
C ASP A 335 2.36 10.84 -3.48
N HIS A 336 1.93 9.75 -4.12
CA HIS A 336 2.78 8.84 -4.87
C HIS A 336 2.54 8.90 -6.38
N HIS A 337 3.54 8.45 -7.14
CA HIS A 337 3.45 8.17 -8.56
C HIS A 337 3.48 6.65 -8.81
N PRO A 338 2.74 6.14 -9.81
CA PRO A 338 2.84 4.74 -10.20
C PRO A 338 4.24 4.41 -10.75
N VAL A 339 4.74 3.23 -10.41
CA VAL A 339 5.97 2.67 -10.96
C VAL A 339 5.62 1.51 -11.88
N LEU A 340 6.04 1.61 -13.15
CA LEU A 340 5.83 0.59 -14.17
C LEU A 340 7.15 -0.11 -14.48
N MET A 341 7.13 -1.44 -14.52
CA MET A 341 8.25 -2.26 -14.94
C MET A 341 7.85 -3.22 -16.05
N SER A 342 8.65 -3.29 -17.11
CA SER A 342 8.59 -4.34 -18.13
C SER A 342 9.57 -5.46 -17.79
N PHE A 343 9.13 -6.72 -17.85
CA PHE A 343 9.96 -7.86 -17.47
C PHE A 343 9.67 -9.11 -18.31
N GLU A 344 10.56 -10.09 -18.23
CA GLU A 344 10.48 -11.39 -18.89
C GLU A 344 10.89 -12.49 -17.89
N LEU A 345 10.15 -13.60 -17.89
CA LEU A 345 10.53 -14.82 -17.17
C LEU A 345 11.58 -15.57 -18.00
N LEU A 346 12.73 -15.90 -17.41
CA LEU A 346 13.86 -16.55 -18.08
C LEU A 346 13.71 -18.07 -18.23
#